data_AF-A0A832H0I7-F1
#
_entry.id   AF-A0A832H0I7-F1
#
_cell.length_a   1.000
_cell.length_b   1.000
_cell.length_c   1.000
_cell.angle_alpha   90.00
_cell.angle_beta   90.00
_cell.angle_gamma   90.00
#
_symmetry.space_group_name_H-M   'P 1'
#
loop_
_entity.id
_entity.type
_entity.pdbx_description
1 polymer ?
#
loop_
_entity_poly.entity_id
_entity_poly.type
_entity_poly.pdbx_seq_one_letter_code
_entity_poly.pdbx_strand_id
1 'polypeptide(L)'
;MEFDFKEAVKVAHQVVSVREHRHLTDIEIIVLEGAWNRLDYDQIAAQHQYATSYLSQDIAPKLWKALSEALGEKVKKSNFKEALKRYWEQHSIRDRAV
;
A
#
# COMPACT_ATOMS: atom_id res chain seq x y z
N MET A 1 -7.12 17.65 -6.57
CA MET A 1 -6.49 16.40 -7.03
C MET A 1 -7.38 15.26 -6.57
N GLU A 2 -7.55 14.23 -7.38
CA GLU A 2 -8.28 13.02 -7.00
C GLU A 2 -7.29 12.01 -6.41
N PHE A 3 -7.72 11.21 -5.44
CA PHE A 3 -6.89 10.15 -4.88
C PHE A 3 -7.01 8.90 -5.76
N ASP A 4 -6.09 8.75 -6.71
CA ASP A 4 -5.99 7.58 -7.58
C ASP A 4 -4.90 6.59 -7.14
N PHE A 5 -4.76 5.49 -7.87
CA PHE A 5 -3.80 4.43 -7.54
C PHE A 5 -2.34 4.94 -7.53
N LYS A 6 -1.95 5.82 -8.45
CA LYS A 6 -0.59 6.38 -8.48
C LYS A 6 -0.31 7.20 -7.23
N GLU A 7 -1.28 8.00 -6.79
CA GLU A 7 -1.17 8.76 -5.53
C GLU A 7 -1.11 7.83 -4.32
N ALA A 8 -1.91 6.76 -4.30
CA ALA A 8 -1.85 5.74 -3.26
C ALA A 8 -0.46 5.08 -3.16
N VAL A 9 0.13 4.71 -4.30
CA VAL A 9 1.49 4.13 -4.35
C VAL A 9 2.54 5.12 -3.89
N LYS A 10 2.48 6.39 -4.32
CA LYS A 10 3.39 7.44 -3.84
C LYS A 10 3.32 7.62 -2.33
N VAL A 11 2.11 7.69 -1.77
CA VAL A 11 1.91 7.82 -0.33
C VAL A 11 2.46 6.60 0.40
N ALA A 12 2.15 5.40 -0.09
CA ALA A 12 2.66 4.16 0.49
C ALA A 12 4.19 4.10 0.46
N HIS A 13 4.83 4.51 -0.64
CA HIS A 13 6.30 4.66 -0.70
C HIS A 13 6.84 5.66 0.31
N GLN A 14 6.21 6.83 0.43
CA GLN A 14 6.66 7.88 1.34
C GLN A 14 6.60 7.41 2.79
N VAL A 15 5.47 6.84 3.22
CA VAL A 15 5.28 6.44 4.62
C VAL A 15 6.20 5.28 4.99
N VAL A 16 6.41 4.32 4.10
CA VAL A 16 7.36 3.21 4.32
C VAL A 16 8.80 3.73 4.31
N SER A 17 9.16 4.64 3.41
CA SER A 17 10.50 5.23 3.35
C SER A 17 10.86 6.01 4.61
N VAL A 18 9.92 6.77 5.17
CA VAL A 18 10.15 7.54 6.40
C VAL A 18 10.33 6.63 7.61
N ARG A 19 9.70 5.45 7.62
CA ARG A 19 9.63 4.57 8.79
C ARG A 19 10.64 3.45 8.77
N GLU A 20 10.78 2.78 7.63
CA GLU A 20 11.64 1.63 7.45
C GLU A 20 12.92 1.96 6.65
N HIS A 21 13.12 3.21 6.23
CA HIS A 21 14.25 3.64 5.40
C HIS A 21 14.42 2.81 4.12
N ARG A 22 13.30 2.28 3.60
CA ARG A 22 13.22 1.50 2.37
C ARG A 22 12.02 1.93 1.53
N HIS A 23 12.07 1.60 0.25
CA HIS A 23 10.93 1.75 -0.64
C HIS A 23 10.13 0.45 -0.72
N LEU A 24 8.89 0.54 -1.20
CA LEU A 24 8.14 -0.65 -1.59
C LEU A 24 8.87 -1.35 -2.73
N THR A 25 8.92 -2.67 -2.64
CA THR A 25 9.40 -3.55 -3.69
C THR A 25 8.34 -3.69 -4.79
N ASP A 26 8.74 -4.09 -6.00
CA ASP A 26 7.80 -4.31 -7.11
C ASP A 26 6.68 -5.29 -6.74
N ILE A 27 6.99 -6.34 -5.97
CA ILE A 27 5.99 -7.32 -5.52
C ILE A 27 5.02 -6.73 -4.49
N GLU A 28 5.45 -5.81 -3.64
CA GLU A 28 4.55 -5.06 -2.75
C GLU A 28 3.62 -4.14 -3.54
N ILE A 29 4.12 -3.51 -4.61
CA ILE A 29 3.30 -2.67 -5.52
C ILE A 29 2.27 -3.53 -6.25
N ILE A 30 2.65 -4.71 -6.73
CA ILE A 30 1.73 -5.69 -7.35
C ILE A 30 0.63 -6.09 -6.36
N VAL A 31 0.97 -6.35 -5.09
CA VAL A 31 -0.03 -6.66 -4.06
C VAL A 31 -0.97 -5.47 -3.82
N LEU A 32 -0.44 -4.24 -3.79
CA LEU A 32 -1.26 -3.02 -3.68
C LEU A 32 -2.19 -2.85 -4.88
N GLU A 33 -1.70 -3.09 -6.10
CA GLU A 33 -2.50 -3.01 -7.32
C GLU A 33 -3.62 -4.06 -7.33
N GLY A 34 -3.30 -5.31 -7.00
CA GLY A 34 -4.28 -6.36 -6.90
C GLY A 34 -5.33 -6.08 -5.83
N ALA A 35 -4.91 -5.61 -4.65
CA ALA A 35 -5.83 -5.15 -3.61
C ALA A 35 -6.68 -3.96 -4.07
N TRP A 36 -6.12 -3.06 -4.90
CA TRP A 36 -6.85 -1.94 -5.47
C TRP A 36 -7.95 -2.39 -6.42
N ASN A 37 -7.67 -3.40 -7.23
CA ASN A 37 -8.62 -4.00 -8.16
C ASN A 37 -9.53 -5.06 -7.53
N ARG A 38 -9.51 -5.20 -6.18
CA ARG A 38 -10.27 -6.21 -5.42
C ARG A 38 -9.96 -7.65 -5.83
N LEU A 39 -8.77 -7.91 -6.35
CA LEU A 39 -8.30 -9.24 -6.70
C LEU A 39 -7.85 -9.99 -5.44
N ASP A 40 -8.05 -11.31 -5.42
CA ASP A 40 -7.50 -12.19 -4.39
C ASP A 40 -6.05 -12.57 -4.65
N TYR A 41 -5.33 -12.95 -3.59
CA TYR A 41 -3.89 -13.27 -3.70
C TYR A 41 -3.63 -14.39 -4.71
N ASP A 42 -4.58 -15.29 -4.90
CA ASP A 42 -4.49 -16.35 -5.91
C ASP A 42 -4.53 -15.80 -7.35
N GLN A 43 -5.41 -14.82 -7.60
CA GLN A 43 -5.48 -14.16 -8.90
C GLN A 43 -4.22 -13.34 -9.18
N ILE A 44 -3.72 -12.62 -8.17
CA ILE A 44 -2.48 -11.84 -8.27
C ILE A 44 -1.30 -12.79 -8.52
N ALA A 45 -1.24 -13.91 -7.80
CA ALA A 45 -0.23 -14.94 -7.96
C ALA A 45 -0.21 -15.51 -9.38
N ALA A 46 -1.38 -15.90 -9.89
CA ALA A 46 -1.52 -16.46 -11.22
C ALA A 46 -1.13 -15.46 -12.32
N GLN A 47 -1.49 -14.18 -12.19
CA GLN A 47 -1.18 -13.14 -13.17
C GLN A 47 0.31 -12.81 -13.25
N HIS A 48 1.02 -12.87 -12.12
CA HIS A 48 2.43 -12.51 -12.02
C HIS A 48 3.36 -13.71 -11.83
N GLN A 49 2.85 -14.93 -12.03
CA GLN A 49 3.60 -16.20 -11.92
C GLN A 49 4.28 -16.39 -10.54
N TYR A 50 3.65 -15.90 -9.47
CA TYR A 50 4.07 -16.13 -8.09
C TYR A 50 3.31 -17.30 -7.47
N ALA A 51 3.83 -17.83 -6.36
CA ALA A 51 3.07 -18.75 -5.52
C ALA A 51 2.06 -17.98 -4.66
N THR A 52 0.81 -18.45 -4.58
CA THR A 52 -0.23 -17.87 -3.72
C THR A 52 0.21 -17.79 -2.26
N SER A 53 0.90 -18.83 -1.74
CA SER A 53 1.49 -18.83 -0.40
C SER A 53 2.55 -17.74 -0.22
N TYR A 54 3.37 -17.46 -1.24
CA TYR A 54 4.39 -16.43 -1.14
C TYR A 54 3.76 -15.03 -0.98
N LEU A 55 2.75 -14.72 -1.79
CA LEU A 55 2.02 -13.45 -1.68
C LEU A 55 1.22 -13.34 -0.38
N SER A 56 0.44 -14.37 -0.03
CA SER A 56 -0.49 -14.32 1.10
C SER A 56 0.17 -14.48 2.47
N GLN A 57 1.29 -15.21 2.56
CA GLN A 57 1.94 -15.51 3.84
C GLN A 57 3.22 -14.69 4.07
N ASP A 58 3.92 -14.26 3.02
CA ASP A 58 5.17 -13.51 3.17
C ASP A 58 4.99 -12.03 2.82
N ILE A 59 4.59 -11.72 1.58
CA ILE A 59 4.59 -10.34 1.08
C ILE A 59 3.46 -9.51 1.68
N ALA A 60 2.22 -9.97 1.55
CA ALA A 60 1.06 -9.18 1.96
C ALA A 60 1.04 -8.89 3.47
N PRO A 61 1.31 -9.84 4.38
CA PRO A 61 1.37 -9.55 5.81
C PRO A 61 2.45 -8.52 6.16
N LYS A 62 3.64 -8.62 5.56
CA LYS A 62 4.73 -7.65 5.77
C LYS A 62 4.34 -6.27 5.28
N LEU A 63 3.75 -6.16 4.09
CA LEU A 63 3.27 -4.91 3.52
C LEU A 63 2.22 -4.24 4.43
N TRP A 64 1.18 -4.98 4.82
CA TRP A 64 0.12 -4.40 5.67
C TRP A 64 0.63 -4.01 7.05
N LYS A 65 1.57 -4.77 7.59
CA LYS A 65 2.24 -4.44 8.85
C LYS A 65 3.06 -3.15 8.72
N ALA A 66 3.91 -3.05 7.70
CA ALA A 66 4.72 -1.86 7.45
C ALA A 66 3.84 -0.60 7.27
N LEU A 67 2.75 -0.71 6.50
CA LEU A 67 1.79 0.39 6.35
C LEU A 67 1.08 0.73 7.66
N SER A 68 0.74 -0.27 8.48
CA SER A 68 0.10 -0.03 9.77
C SER A 68 1.03 0.72 10.73
N GLU A 69 2.28 0.28 10.82
CA GLU A 69 3.30 0.92 11.65
C GLU A 69 3.62 2.32 11.13
N ALA A 70 3.64 2.50 9.81
CA ALA A 70 3.97 3.76 9.19
C ALA A 70 2.88 4.84 9.39
N LEU A 71 1.63 4.45 9.15
CA LEU A 71 0.46 5.33 9.26
C LEU A 71 -0.05 5.49 10.70
N GLY A 72 0.35 4.60 11.62
CA GLY A 72 -0.10 4.63 13.01
C GLY A 72 -1.56 4.15 13.21
N GLU A 73 -2.15 3.52 12.19
CA GLU A 73 -3.47 2.89 12.26
C GLU A 73 -3.44 1.47 11.66
N LYS A 74 -4.44 0.64 11.98
CA LYS A 74 -4.46 -0.75 11.50
C LYS A 74 -4.86 -0.82 10.03
N VAL A 75 -3.90 -1.18 9.17
CA VAL A 75 -4.07 -1.34 7.73
C VAL A 75 -4.27 -2.80 7.36
N LYS A 76 -5.22 -3.05 6.46
CA LYS A 76 -5.61 -4.33 5.88
C LYS A 76 -5.96 -4.14 4.41
N LYS A 77 -5.99 -5.23 3.64
CA LYS A 77 -6.48 -5.26 2.24
C LYS A 77 -7.84 -4.56 2.04
N SER A 78 -8.73 -4.58 3.04
CA SER A 78 -10.06 -3.96 2.92
C SER A 78 -10.11 -2.46 3.19
N ASN A 79 -9.15 -1.89 3.94
CA ASN A 79 -9.19 -0.48 4.38
C ASN A 79 -7.95 0.33 3.98
N PHE A 80 -6.95 -0.27 3.33
CA PHE A 80 -5.70 0.43 2.97
C PHE A 80 -5.95 1.67 2.10
N LYS A 81 -6.94 1.63 1.20
CA LYS A 81 -7.29 2.78 0.36
C LYS A 81 -7.68 3.98 1.22
N GLU A 82 -8.53 3.76 2.22
CA GLU A 82 -8.98 4.82 3.12
C GLU A 82 -7.84 5.32 4.01
N ALA A 83 -7.00 4.42 4.53
CA ALA A 83 -5.86 4.78 5.36
C ALA A 83 -4.84 5.65 4.59
N LEU A 84 -4.49 5.24 3.35
CA LEU A 84 -3.60 6.01 2.48
C LEU A 84 -4.25 7.34 2.06
N LYS A 85 -5.55 7.35 1.75
CA LYS A 85 -6.28 8.57 1.40
C LYS A 85 -6.27 9.59 2.54
N ARG A 86 -6.54 9.16 3.78
CA ARG A 86 -6.50 10.05 4.96
C ARG A 86 -5.14 10.70 5.12
N TYR A 87 -4.06 9.92 4.97
CA TYR A 87 -2.71 10.46 5.02
C TYR A 87 -2.45 11.45 3.88
N TRP A 88 -2.88 11.12 2.67
CA TRP A 88 -2.77 11.98 1.50
C TRP A 88 -3.52 13.30 1.69
N GLU A 89 -4.75 13.28 2.20
CA GLU A 89 -5.53 14.48 2.49
C GLU A 89 -4.84 15.35 3.55
N GLN A 90 -4.33 14.77 4.63
CA GLN A 90 -3.62 15.50 5.67
C GLN A 90 -2.34 16.19 5.16
N HIS A 91 -1.63 15.57 4.21
CA HIS A 91 -0.38 16.12 3.67
C HIS A 91 -0.60 17.05 2.46
N SER A 92 -1.65 16.81 1.67
CA SER A 92 -2.10 17.68 0.57
C SER A 92 -2.60 19.03 1.08
N ILE A 93 -3.22 19.05 2.27
CA ILE A 93 -3.62 20.30 2.95
C ILE A 93 -2.40 21.09 3.46
N ARG A 94 -1.31 20.41 3.83
CA ARG A 94 -0.14 21.05 4.45
C ARG A 94 0.74 21.80 3.44
N ASP A 95 0.72 21.42 2.16
CA ASP A 95 1.47 22.09 1.09
C ASP A 95 0.79 23.39 0.59
N ARG A 96 -0.48 23.62 0.93
CA ARG A 96 -1.23 24.85 0.54
C ARG A 96 -1.14 25.99 1.56
N ALA A 97 -0.43 25.81 2.66
CA ALA A 97 -0.39 26.77 3.78
C ALA A 97 0.94 27.54 3.90
N VAL A 98 1.71 27.67 2.81
CA VAL A 98 2.93 28.49 2.75
C VAL A 98 2.84 29.57 1.68
#